data_AF-A0A679HXU3-F1
#
_entry.id   AF-A0A679HXU3-F1
#
_cell.length_a   1.000
_cell.length_b   1.000
_cell.length_c   1.000
_cell.angle_alpha   90.00
_cell.angle_beta   90.00
_cell.angle_gamma   90.00
#
_symmetry.space_group_name_H-M   'P 1'
#
loop_
_entity.id
_entity.type
_entity.pdbx_description
1 polymer ?
#
loop_
_entity_poly.entity_id
_entity_poly.type
_entity_poly.pdbx_seq_one_letter_code
_entity_poly.pdbx_strand_id
1 'polypeptide(L)'
;MDVSTIVLLALVMGIGVAAYLKDHSLPMEGLAAAGRLLGNVWIDLALGFLIAGLLDVLLSPAEITAWLGSGSSARGIIVGWVVGLILPGGPYLLFPVAANLFKAGAAPGALIALITAKTLLSPIRILTYEAPLLGWQLTIARCVPALCVPPIMGLLGQWIFDALEKK
;
A
#
# COMPACT_ATOMS: atom_id res chain seq x y z
N MET A 1 5.36 -22.35 6.43
CA MET A 1 4.68 -21.62 5.35
C MET A 1 3.59 -20.78 5.99
N ASP A 2 3.52 -19.51 5.65
CA ASP A 2 2.45 -18.61 6.05
C ASP A 2 1.10 -19.06 5.46
N VAL A 3 0.01 -18.79 6.19
CA VAL A 3 -1.34 -19.20 5.80
C VAL A 3 -1.70 -18.69 4.40
N SER A 4 -1.26 -17.47 4.06
CA SER A 4 -1.44 -16.88 2.73
C SER A 4 -0.83 -17.75 1.62
N THR A 5 0.43 -18.15 1.76
CA THR A 5 1.10 -19.03 0.78
C THR A 5 0.36 -20.37 0.61
N ILE A 6 -0.12 -20.97 1.69
CA ILE A 6 -0.87 -22.23 1.61
C ILE A 6 -2.17 -22.04 0.82
N VAL A 7 -2.93 -20.98 1.12
CA VAL A 7 -4.18 -20.66 0.42
C VAL A 7 -3.92 -20.39 -1.07
N LEU A 8 -2.88 -19.62 -1.38
CA LEU A 8 -2.54 -19.30 -2.77
C LEU A 8 -2.11 -20.55 -3.56
N LEU A 9 -1.30 -21.43 -2.96
CA LEU A 9 -0.92 -22.69 -3.59
C LEU A 9 -2.13 -23.58 -3.86
N ALA A 10 -3.05 -23.70 -2.89
CA ALA A 10 -4.27 -24.48 -3.07
C ALA A 10 -5.12 -23.94 -4.22
N LEU A 11 -5.26 -22.61 -4.34
CA LEU A 11 -5.99 -21.97 -5.43
C LEU A 11 -5.31 -22.18 -6.78
N VAL A 12 -3.99 -21.98 -6.87
CA VAL A 12 -3.24 -22.20 -8.11
C VAL A 12 -3.35 -23.66 -8.57
N MET A 13 -3.21 -24.61 -7.65
CA MET A 13 -3.37 -26.04 -7.96
C MET A 13 -4.79 -26.37 -8.40
N GLY A 14 -5.81 -25.88 -7.68
CA GLY A 14 -7.21 -26.11 -8.02
C GLY A 14 -7.59 -25.55 -9.39
N ILE A 15 -7.19 -24.31 -9.67
CA ILE A 15 -7.43 -23.67 -10.98
C ILE A 15 -6.62 -24.36 -12.08
N GLY A 16 -5.37 -24.75 -11.80
CA GLY A 16 -4.52 -25.47 -12.74
C GLY A 16 -5.10 -26.84 -13.12
N VAL A 17 -5.61 -27.60 -12.14
CA VAL A 17 -6.32 -28.87 -12.39
C VAL A 17 -7.59 -28.62 -13.19
N ALA A 18 -8.42 -27.64 -12.80
CA ALA A 18 -9.64 -27.31 -13.54
C ALA A 18 -9.34 -26.89 -15.00
N ALA A 19 -8.27 -26.12 -15.23
CA ALA A 19 -7.82 -25.74 -16.56
C ALA A 19 -7.36 -26.96 -17.37
N TYR A 20 -6.54 -27.83 -16.77
CA TYR A 20 -6.07 -29.06 -17.41
C TYR A 20 -7.22 -30.00 -17.79
N LEU A 21 -8.20 -30.18 -16.90
CA LEU A 21 -9.39 -31.00 -17.16
C LEU A 21 -10.27 -30.43 -18.29
N LYS A 22 -10.22 -29.11 -18.51
CA LYS A 22 -10.97 -28.45 -19.59
C LYS A 22 -10.26 -28.59 -20.93
N ASP A 23 -8.96 -28.32 -20.96
CA ASP A 23 -8.09 -28.50 -22.12
C ASP A 23 -6.62 -28.54 -21.64
N HIS A 24 -5.88 -29.53 -22.10
CA HIS A 24 -4.50 -29.77 -21.70
C HIS A 24 -3.54 -28.61 -22.06
N SER A 25 -3.91 -27.75 -23.02
CA SER A 25 -3.13 -26.58 -23.44
C SER A 25 -3.25 -25.37 -22.49
N LEU A 26 -4.38 -25.25 -21.78
CA LEU A 26 -4.70 -24.07 -20.97
C LEU A 26 -3.73 -23.79 -19.81
N PRO A 27 -3.17 -24.79 -19.08
CA PRO A 27 -2.16 -24.51 -18.07
C PRO A 27 -0.91 -23.85 -18.64
N MET A 28 -0.49 -24.25 -19.85
CA MET A 28 0.68 -23.67 -20.51
C MET A 28 0.41 -22.23 -20.95
N GLU A 29 -0.78 -21.97 -21.49
CA GLU A 29 -1.23 -20.60 -21.80
C GLU A 29 -1.30 -19.73 -20.54
N GLY A 30 -1.78 -20.30 -19.43
CA GLY A 30 -1.82 -19.66 -18.13
C GLY A 30 -0.43 -19.29 -17.62
N LEU A 31 0.55 -20.20 -17.73
CA LEU A 31 1.94 -19.92 -17.38
C LEU A 31 2.55 -18.84 -18.28
N ALA A 32 2.29 -18.87 -19.58
CA ALA A 32 2.77 -17.84 -20.51
C ALA A 32 2.14 -16.47 -20.19
N ALA A 33 0.84 -16.42 -19.85
CA ALA A 33 0.17 -15.22 -19.40
C ALA A 33 0.75 -14.70 -18.07
N ALA A 34 1.00 -15.59 -17.11
CA ALA A 34 1.64 -15.24 -15.84
C ALA A 34 3.05 -14.67 -16.06
N GLY A 35 3.84 -15.27 -16.95
CA GLY A 35 5.18 -14.78 -17.31
C GLY A 35 5.14 -13.38 -17.93
N ARG A 36 4.17 -13.08 -18.80
CA ARG A 36 3.97 -11.72 -19.35
C ARG A 36 3.56 -10.72 -18.25
N LEU A 37 2.65 -11.10 -17.37
CA LEU A 37 2.23 -10.25 -16.25
C LEU A 37 3.39 -9.94 -15.31
N LEU A 38 4.19 -10.95 -14.94
CA LEU A 38 5.39 -10.76 -14.14
C LEU A 38 6.41 -9.88 -14.86
N GLY A 39 6.63 -10.14 -16.16
CA GLY A 39 7.48 -9.35 -17.05
C GLY A 39 7.12 -7.87 -17.10
N ASN A 40 5.84 -7.54 -16.95
CA ASN A 40 5.35 -6.16 -16.99
C ASN A 40 5.54 -5.41 -15.66
N VAL A 41 5.71 -6.11 -14.53
CA VAL A 41 5.68 -5.49 -13.19
C VAL A 41 6.97 -5.72 -12.39
N TRP A 42 7.85 -6.64 -12.79
CA TRP A 42 9.04 -7.00 -12.01
C TRP A 42 10.00 -5.82 -11.76
N ILE A 43 10.14 -4.90 -12.71
CA ILE A 43 10.99 -3.69 -12.55
C ILE A 43 10.41 -2.81 -11.44
N ASP A 44 9.11 -2.56 -11.47
CA ASP A 44 8.44 -1.75 -10.46
C ASP A 44 8.53 -2.37 -9.06
N LEU A 45 8.45 -3.70 -8.97
CA LEU A 45 8.66 -4.44 -7.72
C LEU A 45 10.11 -4.29 -7.23
N ALA A 46 11.09 -4.49 -8.11
CA ALA A 46 12.51 -4.38 -7.76
C ALA A 46 12.87 -2.96 -7.30
N LEU A 47 12.43 -1.94 -8.04
CA LEU A 47 12.63 -0.54 -7.66
C LEU A 47 11.88 -0.19 -6.38
N GLY A 48 10.65 -0.67 -6.21
CA GLY A 48 9.88 -0.49 -4.99
C GLY A 48 10.60 -1.03 -3.77
N PHE A 49 11.06 -2.28 -3.82
CA PHE A 49 11.82 -2.88 -2.71
C PHE A 49 13.16 -2.20 -2.47
N LEU A 50 13.84 -1.75 -3.53
CA LEU A 50 15.08 -0.98 -3.40
C LEU A 50 14.83 0.35 -2.66
N ILE A 51 13.80 1.10 -3.03
CA ILE A 51 13.40 2.33 -2.33
C ILE A 51 13.05 2.02 -0.88
N ALA A 52 12.29 0.94 -0.62
CA ALA A 52 11.95 0.52 0.75
C ALA A 52 13.21 0.30 1.61
N GLY A 53 14.17 -0.48 1.08
CA GLY A 53 15.41 -0.79 1.78
C GLY A 53 16.32 0.43 1.95
N LEU A 54 16.39 1.31 0.95
CA LEU A 54 17.14 2.57 1.05
C LEU A 54 16.54 3.49 2.11
N LEU A 55 15.21 3.64 2.16
CA LEU A 55 14.54 4.44 3.18
C LEU A 55 14.77 3.87 4.59
N ASP A 56 14.83 2.55 4.73
CA ASP A 56 15.10 1.87 6.00
C ASP A 56 16.51 2.19 6.55
N VAL A 57 17.49 2.36 5.66
CA VAL A 57 18.87 2.69 6.05
C VAL A 57 19.10 4.21 6.16
N LEU A 58 18.39 5.01 5.35
CA LEU A 58 18.53 6.47 5.31
C LEU A 58 17.86 7.17 6.50
N LEU A 59 16.74 6.63 7.00
CA LEU A 59 15.95 7.29 8.03
C LEU A 59 16.35 6.78 9.41
N SER A 60 16.92 7.66 10.24
CA SER A 60 17.16 7.32 11.64
C SER A 60 15.84 7.29 12.44
N PRO A 61 15.74 6.45 13.49
CA PRO A 61 14.58 6.46 14.38
C PRO A 61 14.31 7.84 15.01
N ALA A 62 15.35 8.64 15.23
CA ALA A 62 15.24 9.99 15.74
C ALA A 62 14.53 10.94 14.76
N GLU A 63 14.86 10.87 13.47
CA GLU A 63 14.19 11.65 12.42
C GLU A 63 12.73 11.23 12.24
N ILE A 64 12.47 9.91 12.23
CA ILE A 64 11.12 9.37 12.14
C ILE A 64 10.28 9.85 13.33
N THR A 65 10.81 9.75 14.55
CA THR A 65 10.10 10.21 15.76
C THR A 65 9.91 11.73 15.74
N ALA A 66 10.88 12.50 15.24
CA ALA A 66 10.76 13.96 15.15
C ALA A 66 9.67 14.42 14.17
N TRP A 67 9.46 13.70 13.06
CA TRP A 67 8.52 14.09 12.01
C TRP A 67 7.15 13.43 12.14
N LEU A 68 7.13 12.16 12.58
CA LEU A 68 5.95 11.31 12.60
C LEU A 68 5.56 10.88 14.03
N GLY A 69 6.39 11.13 15.05
CA GLY A 69 6.15 10.69 16.42
C GLY A 69 5.10 11.50 17.19
N SER A 70 4.84 11.07 18.43
CA SER A 70 3.74 11.54 19.28
C SER A 70 3.89 12.98 19.82
N GLY A 71 5.05 13.61 19.68
CA GLY A 71 5.30 14.98 20.16
C GLY A 71 4.40 16.05 19.52
N SER A 72 3.84 15.77 18.34
CA SER A 72 2.76 16.55 17.73
C SER A 72 1.95 15.67 16.77
N SER A 73 0.95 14.96 17.30
CA SER A 73 0.13 14.01 16.51
C SER A 73 -0.47 14.65 15.25
N ALA A 74 -0.88 15.92 15.33
CA ALA A 74 -1.39 16.67 14.18
C ALA A 74 -0.33 16.90 13.10
N ARG A 75 0.91 17.27 13.47
CA ARG A 75 2.01 17.42 12.50
C ARG A 75 2.33 16.09 11.84
N GLY A 76 2.44 15.01 12.62
CA GLY A 76 2.69 13.67 12.11
C GLY A 76 1.61 13.21 11.13
N ILE A 77 0.34 13.49 11.42
CA ILE A 77 -0.80 13.19 10.52
C ILE A 77 -0.69 13.92 9.18
N ILE A 78 -0.35 15.22 9.19
CA ILE A 78 -0.17 15.99 7.95
C ILE A 78 1.01 15.44 7.14
N VAL A 79 2.14 15.15 7.79
CA VAL A 79 3.31 14.56 7.13
C VAL A 79 2.94 13.19 6.54
N GLY A 80 2.29 12.32 7.33
CA GLY A 80 1.82 11.01 6.88
C GLY A 80 0.89 11.12 5.67
N TRP A 81 -0.08 12.04 5.71
CA TRP A 81 -0.97 12.32 4.58
C TRP A 81 -0.20 12.69 3.31
N VAL A 82 0.73 13.65 3.39
CA VAL A 82 1.53 14.09 2.23
C VAL A 82 2.43 12.96 1.72
N VAL A 83 3.12 12.25 2.62
CA VAL A 83 3.97 11.11 2.26
C VAL A 83 3.14 10.03 1.56
N GLY A 84 1.93 9.73 2.04
CA GLY A 84 1.04 8.75 1.40
C GLY A 84 0.62 9.13 -0.01
N LEU A 85 0.55 10.42 -0.36
CA LEU A 85 0.30 10.87 -1.73
C LEU A 85 1.52 10.68 -2.63
N ILE A 86 2.73 10.85 -2.10
CA ILE A 86 3.96 10.83 -2.88
C ILE A 86 4.56 9.42 -2.99
N LEU A 87 4.38 8.60 -1.96
CA LEU A 87 5.00 7.28 -1.87
C LEU A 87 4.62 6.46 -3.11
N PRO A 88 5.59 5.98 -3.92
CA PRO A 88 5.29 5.17 -5.08
C PRO A 88 4.83 3.77 -4.67
N GLY A 89 4.49 2.92 -5.64
CA GLY A 89 4.21 1.51 -5.41
C GLY A 89 2.83 1.18 -4.85
N GLY A 90 2.55 -0.11 -4.78
CA GLY A 90 1.31 -0.70 -4.28
C GLY A 90 1.40 -1.17 -2.82
N PRO A 91 0.49 -2.05 -2.37
CA PRO A 91 0.49 -2.56 -0.99
C PRO A 91 1.79 -3.28 -0.61
N TYR A 92 2.46 -3.91 -1.58
CA TYR A 92 3.75 -4.58 -1.39
C TYR A 92 4.89 -3.64 -0.95
N LEU A 93 4.79 -2.34 -1.24
CA LEU A 93 5.75 -1.33 -0.76
C LEU A 93 5.22 -0.61 0.48
N LEU A 94 3.95 -0.21 0.43
CA LEU A 94 3.31 0.60 1.46
C LEU A 94 3.37 -0.05 2.85
N PHE A 95 2.99 -1.32 2.97
CA PHE A 95 2.86 -1.97 4.28
C PHE A 95 4.21 -2.29 4.95
N PRO A 96 5.25 -2.77 4.22
CA PRO A 96 6.59 -2.88 4.80
C PRO A 96 7.15 -1.55 5.28
N VAL A 97 6.98 -0.47 4.50
CA VAL A 97 7.40 0.88 4.91
C VAL A 97 6.65 1.33 6.15
N ALA A 98 5.32 1.20 6.17
CA ALA A 98 4.52 1.56 7.34
C ALA A 98 4.90 0.75 8.59
N ALA A 99 5.19 -0.55 8.44
CA ALA A 99 5.62 -1.41 9.54
C ALA A 99 6.98 -0.99 10.10
N ASN A 100 7.94 -0.60 9.25
CA ASN A 100 9.24 -0.10 9.70
C ASN A 100 9.11 1.26 10.40
N LEU A 101 8.32 2.18 9.84
CA LEU A 101 8.02 3.46 10.48
C LEU A 101 7.37 3.27 11.86
N PHE A 102 6.44 2.32 11.99
CA PHE A 102 5.81 2.01 13.27
C PHE A 102 6.82 1.52 14.31
N LYS A 103 7.67 0.56 13.93
CA LYS A 103 8.74 0.04 14.80
C LYS A 103 9.74 1.13 15.20
N ALA A 104 9.96 2.11 14.32
CA ALA A 104 10.84 3.25 14.55
C ALA A 104 10.21 4.39 15.37
N GLY A 105 8.96 4.24 15.85
CA GLY A 105 8.31 5.20 16.76
C GLY A 105 7.38 6.22 16.09
N ALA A 106 7.00 6.00 14.82
CA ALA A 106 5.96 6.81 14.20
C ALA A 106 4.61 6.63 14.92
N ALA A 107 3.89 7.74 15.13
CA ALA A 107 2.59 7.74 15.78
C ALA A 107 1.56 6.96 14.93
N PRO A 108 0.69 6.14 15.54
CA PRO A 108 -0.36 5.39 14.85
C PRO A 108 -1.19 6.24 13.90
N GLY A 109 -1.63 7.43 14.34
CA GLY A 109 -2.43 8.34 13.53
C GLY A 109 -1.72 8.83 12.26
N ALA A 110 -0.40 9.06 12.33
CA ALA A 110 0.41 9.43 11.17
C ALA A 110 0.44 8.30 10.13
N LEU A 111 0.60 7.06 10.58
CA LEU A 111 0.59 5.88 9.71
C LEU A 111 -0.79 5.61 9.12
N ILE A 112 -1.85 5.77 9.91
CA ILE A 112 -3.23 5.61 9.43
C ILE A 112 -3.54 6.66 8.36
N ALA A 113 -3.11 7.92 8.55
CA ALA A 113 -3.25 8.95 7.53
C ALA A 113 -2.46 8.61 6.26
N LEU A 114 -1.23 8.12 6.40
CA LEU A 114 -0.37 7.69 5.28
C LEU A 114 -1.03 6.56 4.46
N ILE A 115 -1.45 5.49 5.14
CA ILE A 115 -2.08 4.32 4.50
C ILE A 115 -3.38 4.73 3.81
N THR A 116 -4.20 5.56 4.49
CA THR A 116 -5.48 6.04 3.96
C THR A 116 -5.28 6.93 2.74
N ALA A 117 -4.33 7.87 2.80
CA ALA A 117 -3.98 8.74 1.68
C ALA A 117 -3.53 7.94 0.46
N LYS A 118 -2.60 7.00 0.66
CA LYS A 118 -2.11 6.15 -0.43
C LYS A 118 -3.24 5.31 -1.05
N THR A 119 -4.14 4.78 -0.21
CA THR A 119 -5.25 3.93 -0.65
C THR A 119 -6.31 4.72 -1.42
N LEU A 120 -6.65 5.93 -0.99
CA LEU A 120 -7.71 6.72 -1.62
C LEU A 120 -7.23 7.57 -2.80
N LEU A 121 -5.97 8.03 -2.76
CA LEU A 121 -5.50 9.15 -3.59
C LEU A 121 -4.16 8.87 -4.28
N SER A 122 -3.78 7.61 -4.50
CA SER A 122 -2.55 7.27 -5.24
C SER A 122 -2.49 7.97 -6.61
N PRO A 123 -1.57 8.94 -6.82
CA PRO A 123 -1.51 9.70 -8.07
C PRO A 123 -1.19 8.81 -9.26
N ILE A 124 -0.33 7.81 -9.06
CA ILE A 124 -0.02 6.80 -10.08
C ILE A 124 -1.31 6.08 -10.51
N ARG A 125 -2.15 5.67 -9.55
CA ARG A 125 -3.41 4.98 -9.88
C ARG A 125 -4.37 5.91 -10.63
N ILE A 126 -4.47 7.16 -10.16
CA ILE A 126 -5.32 8.19 -10.75
C ILE A 126 -4.91 8.44 -12.20
N LEU A 127 -3.62 8.70 -12.45
CA LEU A 127 -3.11 9.12 -13.75
C LEU A 127 -2.98 7.97 -14.74
N THR A 128 -2.62 6.77 -14.28
CA THR A 128 -2.38 5.62 -15.17
C THR A 128 -3.64 4.83 -15.47
N TYR A 129 -4.58 4.75 -14.52
CA TYR A 129 -5.73 3.85 -14.65
C TYR A 129 -7.06 4.57 -14.54
N GLU A 130 -7.37 5.23 -13.42
CA GLU A 130 -8.73 5.72 -13.20
C GLU A 130 -9.14 6.79 -14.20
N ALA A 131 -8.31 7.80 -14.38
CA ALA A 131 -8.67 8.93 -15.19
C ALA A 131 -8.70 8.56 -16.70
N PRO A 132 -7.76 7.74 -17.23
CA PRO A 132 -7.83 7.22 -18.60
C PRO A 132 -8.97 6.22 -18.85
N LEU A 133 -9.30 5.34 -17.89
CA LEU A 133 -10.29 4.27 -18.09
C LEU A 133 -11.72 4.70 -17.73
N LEU A 134 -11.88 5.57 -16.74
CA LEU A 134 -13.17 5.94 -16.15
C LEU A 134 -13.55 7.41 -16.39
N GLY A 135 -12.63 8.22 -16.92
CA GLY A 135 -12.83 9.64 -17.21
C GLY A 135 -12.51 10.58 -16.04
N TRP A 136 -12.20 11.83 -16.39
CA TRP A 136 -11.78 12.86 -15.42
C TRP A 136 -12.91 13.31 -14.50
N GLN A 137 -14.15 13.30 -14.98
CA GLN A 137 -15.33 13.75 -14.24
C GLN A 137 -15.55 12.87 -13.00
N LEU A 138 -15.57 11.55 -13.20
CA LEU A 138 -15.71 10.59 -12.10
C LEU A 138 -14.50 10.62 -11.16
N THR A 139 -13.29 10.68 -11.73
CA THR A 139 -12.05 10.72 -10.97
C THR A 139 -11.98 11.93 -10.04
N ILE A 140 -12.26 13.13 -10.54
CA ILE A 140 -12.29 14.34 -9.71
C ILE A 140 -13.42 14.27 -8.67
N ALA A 141 -14.61 13.82 -9.07
CA ALA A 141 -15.77 13.72 -8.18
C ALA A 141 -15.51 12.83 -6.95
N ARG A 142 -14.68 11.78 -7.08
CA ARG A 142 -14.25 10.97 -5.92
C ARG A 142 -13.03 11.51 -5.20
N CYS A 143 -12.08 12.14 -5.91
CA CYS A 143 -10.79 12.56 -5.34
C CYS A 143 -10.91 13.78 -4.45
N VAL A 144 -11.73 14.76 -4.85
CA VAL A 144 -11.94 16.01 -4.10
C VAL A 144 -12.46 15.73 -2.69
N PRO A 145 -13.57 15.00 -2.48
CA PRO A 145 -14.02 14.69 -1.12
C PRO A 145 -13.04 13.77 -0.38
N ALA A 146 -12.37 12.86 -1.08
CA ALA A 146 -11.39 11.97 -0.47
C ALA A 146 -10.14 12.69 0.05
N LEU A 147 -9.82 13.91 -0.43
CA LEU A 147 -8.63 14.66 -0.05
C LEU A 147 -8.55 14.94 1.46
N CYS A 148 -9.69 15.21 2.10
CA CYS A 148 -9.76 15.52 3.53
C CYS A 148 -9.94 14.27 4.41
N VAL A 149 -10.20 13.10 3.83
CA VAL A 149 -10.45 11.86 4.59
C VAL A 149 -9.20 11.35 5.33
N PRO A 150 -8.00 11.32 4.74
CA PRO A 150 -6.80 10.83 5.43
C PRO A 150 -6.48 11.51 6.77
N PRO A 151 -6.47 12.85 6.90
CA PRO A 151 -6.20 13.47 8.20
C PRO A 151 -7.30 13.18 9.24
N ILE A 152 -8.57 13.10 8.81
CA ILE A 152 -9.68 12.73 9.70
C ILE A 152 -9.50 11.30 10.20
N MET A 153 -9.15 10.37 9.31
CA MET A 153 -8.86 8.97 9.67
C MET A 153 -7.64 8.86 10.58
N GLY A 154 -6.61 9.69 10.38
CA GLY A 154 -5.45 9.74 11.28
C GLY A 154 -5.83 10.15 12.70
N LEU A 155 -6.67 11.19 12.85
CA LEU A 155 -7.14 11.67 14.15
C LEU A 155 -8.03 10.64 14.86
N LEU A 156 -9.07 10.14 14.17
CA LEU A 156 -9.97 9.12 14.73
C LEU A 156 -9.24 7.82 15.02
N GLY A 157 -8.34 7.43 14.11
CA GLY A 157 -7.53 6.22 14.23
C GLY A 157 -6.58 6.27 15.42
N GLN A 158 -5.91 7.40 15.67
CA GLN A 158 -5.11 7.59 16.86
C GLN A 158 -5.95 7.44 18.13
N TRP A 159 -7.13 8.07 18.17
CA TRP A 159 -8.02 7.97 19.33
C TRP A 159 -8.47 6.53 19.59
N ILE A 160 -8.84 5.78 18.55
CA ILE A 160 -9.20 4.35 18.67
C ILE A 160 -8.00 3.54 19.15
N PHE A 161 -6.81 3.78 18.59
CA PHE A 161 -5.59 3.07 18.98
C PHE A 161 -5.27 3.27 20.46
N ASP A 162 -5.27 4.52 20.94
CA ASP A 162 -5.04 4.84 22.35
C ASP A 162 -6.08 4.19 23.28
N ALA A 163 -7.33 4.06 22.82
CA ALA A 163 -8.40 3.40 23.58
C ALA A 163 -8.22 1.89 23.66
N LEU A 164 -7.61 1.27 22.65
CA LEU A 164 -7.32 -0.17 22.62
C LEU A 164 -6.04 -0.51 23.38
N GLU A 165 -5.02 0.35 23.34
CA GLU A 165 -3.73 0.12 24.02
C GLU A 165 -3.81 0.32 25.54
N LYS A 166 -4.77 1.13 26.03
CA LYS A 166 -5.01 1.31 27.48
C LYS A 166 -5.73 0.12 28.15
N LYS A 167 -6.03 -0.95 27.42
CA LYS A 167 -6.56 -2.22 27.92
C LYS A 167 -5.49 -3.30 27.91
#